data_AF-A0A3N5SXN7-F1
#
_entry.id   AF-A0A3N5SXN7-F1
#
_cell.length_a   1.000
_cell.length_b   1.000
_cell.length_c   1.000
_cell.angle_alpha   90.00
_cell.angle_beta   90.00
_cell.angle_gamma   90.00
#
_symmetry.space_group_name_H-M   'P 1'
#
loop_
_entity.id
_entity.type
_entity.pdbx_description
1 polymer ?
#
loop_
_entity_poly.entity_id
_entity_poly.type
_entity_poly.pdbx_seq_one_letter_code
_entity_poly.pdbx_strand_id
1 'polypeptide(L)'
;MDTDYLTQMAYQCIIYADDATDVLKSELGAACSNYRTEDEYLNGILQHVKRIEKRPQDYLDERNLLDETDIKVFKQKIKTLREHIDKTLATPIGKRGKRRW
;
A
#
# COMPACT_ATOMS: atom_id res chain seq x y z
N MET A 1 -6.95 -13.78 0.51
CA MET A 1 -8.18 -12.98 0.28
C MET A 1 -8.06 -12.34 -1.11
N ASP A 2 -9.13 -11.89 -1.74
CA ASP A 2 -8.99 -11.04 -2.94
C ASP A 2 -9.18 -9.56 -2.57
N THR A 3 -8.61 -8.65 -3.35
CA THR A 3 -8.79 -7.20 -3.26
C THR A 3 -10.25 -6.79 -3.22
N ASP A 4 -11.10 -7.66 -3.75
CA ASP A 4 -12.53 -7.53 -3.71
C ASP A 4 -13.07 -7.42 -2.27
N TYR A 5 -12.56 -8.23 -1.34
CA TYR A 5 -13.05 -8.26 0.04
C TYR A 5 -12.62 -7.06 0.89
N LEU A 6 -11.80 -6.16 0.34
CA LEU A 6 -11.36 -4.96 1.01
C LEU A 6 -12.50 -3.95 1.16
N THR A 7 -12.55 -3.32 2.33
CA THR A 7 -13.32 -2.10 2.57
C THR A 7 -12.76 -0.96 1.71
N GLN A 8 -13.59 0.05 1.45
CA GLN A 8 -13.19 1.23 0.68
C GLN A 8 -11.88 1.86 1.17
N MET A 9 -11.70 2.02 2.49
CA MET A 9 -10.46 2.58 3.03
C MET A 9 -9.25 1.68 2.77
N ALA A 10 -9.39 0.36 2.89
CA ALA A 10 -8.30 -0.56 2.61
C ALA A 10 -7.97 -0.62 1.11
N TYR A 11 -8.97 -0.63 0.22
CA TYR A 11 -8.77 -0.56 -1.22
C TYR A 11 -8.07 0.75 -1.64
N GLN A 12 -8.37 1.87 -0.96
CA GLN A 12 -7.70 3.15 -1.20
C GLN A 12 -6.18 3.08 -0.97
N CYS A 13 -5.66 2.13 -0.19
CA CYS A 13 -4.22 1.88 -0.07
C CYS A 13 -3.60 1.46 -1.41
N ILE A 14 -4.32 0.65 -2.21
CA ILE A 14 -3.87 0.23 -3.54
C ILE A 14 -3.83 1.43 -4.50
N ILE A 15 -4.79 2.35 -4.38
CA ILE A 15 -4.82 3.59 -5.17
C ILE A 15 -3.65 4.52 -4.79
N TYR A 16 -3.36 4.69 -3.50
CA TYR A 16 -2.18 5.47 -3.09
C TYR A 16 -0.85 4.81 -3.49
N ALA A 17 -0.81 3.48 -3.63
CA ALA A 17 0.33 2.79 -4.20
C ALA A 17 0.47 3.05 -5.71
N ASP A 18 -0.64 3.10 -6.45
CA ASP A 18 -0.70 3.50 -7.88
C ASP A 18 -0.08 4.88 -8.08
N ASP A 19 -0.48 5.84 -7.23
CA ASP A 19 0.06 7.19 -7.27
C ASP A 19 1.59 7.18 -7.12
N ALA A 20 2.15 6.29 -6.28
CA ALA A 20 3.59 6.13 -6.12
C ALA A 20 4.24 5.52 -7.36
N THR A 21 3.82 4.30 -7.73
CA THR A 21 4.27 3.56 -8.92
C THR A 21 3.25 2.44 -9.25
N ASP A 22 3.00 2.18 -10.53
CA ASP A 22 2.18 1.05 -11.00
C ASP A 22 2.67 -0.32 -10.48
N VAL A 23 4.00 -0.46 -10.32
CA VAL A 23 4.63 -1.67 -9.76
C VAL A 23 4.16 -1.91 -8.33
N LEU A 24 4.22 -0.89 -7.47
CA LEU A 24 3.80 -1.02 -6.07
C LEU A 24 2.30 -1.34 -5.97
N LYS A 25 1.45 -0.76 -6.81
CA LYS A 25 0.02 -1.16 -6.89
C LYS A 25 -0.14 -2.64 -7.14
N SER A 26 0.60 -3.17 -8.13
CA SER A 26 0.53 -4.57 -8.52
C SER A 26 1.00 -5.48 -7.37
N GLU A 27 2.10 -5.10 -6.71
CA GLU A 27 2.62 -5.81 -5.53
C GLU A 27 1.62 -5.82 -4.38
N LEU A 28 1.02 -4.68 -4.04
CA LEU A 28 0.05 -4.59 -2.96
C LEU A 28 -1.26 -5.32 -3.28
N GLY A 29 -1.72 -5.26 -4.54
CA GLY A 29 -2.91 -5.99 -4.98
C GLY A 29 -2.69 -7.50 -4.88
N ALA A 30 -1.59 -8.00 -5.46
CA ALA A 30 -1.23 -9.41 -5.43
C ALA A 30 -1.03 -9.93 -3.99
N ALA A 31 -0.44 -9.11 -3.11
CA ALA A 31 -0.23 -9.46 -1.72
C ALA A 31 -1.52 -9.79 -0.97
N CYS A 32 -2.69 -9.29 -1.39
CA CYS A 32 -3.97 -9.58 -0.73
C CYS A 32 -4.28 -11.09 -0.68
N SER A 33 -3.86 -11.84 -1.71
CA SER A 33 -4.01 -13.30 -1.79
C SER A 33 -3.30 -14.04 -0.65
N ASN A 34 -2.24 -13.46 -0.09
CA ASN A 34 -1.41 -14.07 0.95
C ASN A 34 -2.01 -13.97 2.37
N TYR A 35 -3.09 -13.21 2.56
CA TYR A 35 -3.66 -12.96 3.90
C TYR A 35 -5.11 -13.43 4.00
N ARG A 36 -5.54 -13.75 5.23
CA ARG A 36 -6.91 -14.23 5.49
C ARG A 36 -7.86 -13.10 5.81
N THR A 37 -7.37 -12.02 6.43
CA THR A 37 -8.18 -10.87 6.84
C THR A 37 -7.62 -9.56 6.30
N GLU A 38 -8.46 -8.53 6.24
CA GLU A 38 -8.04 -7.18 5.87
C GLU A 38 -6.98 -6.63 6.84
N ASP A 39 -7.12 -6.86 8.15
CA ASP A 39 -6.14 -6.38 9.13
C ASP A 39 -4.78 -7.07 8.99
N GLU A 40 -4.76 -8.38 8.72
CA GLU A 40 -3.52 -9.10 8.41
C GLU A 40 -2.85 -8.52 7.15
N TYR A 41 -3.65 -8.29 6.10
CA TYR A 41 -3.17 -7.67 4.86
C TYR A 41 -2.59 -6.28 5.11
N LEU A 42 -3.34 -5.39 5.76
CA LEU A 42 -2.93 -4.03 6.07
C LEU A 42 -1.65 -3.99 6.92
N ASN A 43 -1.53 -4.86 7.93
CA ASN A 43 -0.29 -4.98 8.70
C ASN A 43 0.88 -5.47 7.83
N GLY A 44 0.65 -6.46 6.96
CA GLY A 44 1.66 -6.98 6.05
C GLY A 44 2.20 -5.90 5.09
N ILE A 45 1.30 -5.16 4.44
CA ILE A 45 1.70 -4.08 3.53
C ILE A 45 2.30 -2.89 4.29
N LEU A 46 1.86 -2.60 5.52
CA LEU A 46 2.47 -1.56 6.36
C LEU A 46 3.95 -1.87 6.61
N GLN A 47 4.29 -3.11 6.93
CA GLN A 47 5.69 -3.52 7.11
C GLN A 47 6.49 -3.39 5.82
N HIS A 48 5.88 -3.71 4.68
CA HIS A 48 6.52 -3.55 3.38
C HIS A 48 6.79 -2.08 3.04
N VAL A 49 5.78 -1.22 3.17
CA VAL A 49 5.87 0.23 2.94
C VAL A 49 6.91 0.87 3.87
N LYS A 50 6.98 0.46 5.14
CA LYS A 50 8.03 0.93 6.08
C LYS A 50 9.44 0.52 5.66
N ARG A 51 9.63 -0.62 4.98
CA ARG A 51 10.95 -0.99 4.42
C ARG A 51 11.31 -0.09 3.24
N ILE A 52 10.35 0.18 2.36
CA ILE A 52 10.52 1.10 1.21
C ILE A 52 10.86 2.51 1.71
N GLU A 53 10.14 3.03 2.69
CA GLU A 53 10.36 4.38 3.25
C GLU A 53 11.80 4.55 3.80
N LYS A 54 12.36 3.50 4.40
CA LYS A 54 13.74 3.49 4.93
C LYS A 54 14.79 3.47 3.82
N ARG A 55 14.54 2.76 2.71
CA ARG A 55 15.51 2.55 1.62
C ARG A 55 14.83 2.70 0.24
N PRO A 56 14.34 3.90 -0.11
CA PRO A 56 13.54 4.07 -1.32
C PRO A 56 14.37 4.02 -2.59
N GLN A 57 15.65 4.40 -2.54
CA GLN A 57 16.55 4.27 -3.70
C GLN A 57 16.74 2.79 -4.04
N ASP A 58 17.05 1.96 -3.04
CA ASP A 58 17.22 0.52 -3.22
C ASP A 58 15.96 -0.13 -3.82
N TYR A 59 14.76 0.23 -3.31
CA TYR A 59 13.50 -0.27 -3.89
C TYR A 59 13.32 0.16 -5.35
N LEU A 60 13.58 1.43 -5.68
CA LEU A 60 13.45 1.93 -7.05
C LEU A 60 14.47 1.29 -7.98
N ASP A 61 15.71 1.09 -7.53
CA ASP A 61 16.78 0.44 -8.29
C ASP A 61 16.44 -1.03 -8.59
N GLU A 62 16.01 -1.78 -7.57
CA GLU A 62 15.55 -3.17 -7.73
C GLU A 62 14.35 -3.33 -8.70
N ARG A 63 13.62 -2.25 -8.98
CA ARG A 63 12.50 -2.22 -9.93
C ARG A 63 12.84 -1.53 -11.25
N ASN A 64 14.10 -1.12 -11.45
CA ASN A 64 14.56 -0.33 -12.60
C ASN A 64 13.78 0.99 -12.80
N LEU A 65 13.40 1.64 -11.70
CA LEU A 65 12.63 2.89 -11.69
C LEU A 65 13.46 4.09 -11.18
N LEU A 66 14.69 3.87 -10.72
CA LEU A 66 15.50 4.90 -10.05
C LEU A 66 15.77 6.11 -10.94
N ASP A 67 16.04 5.88 -12.22
CA ASP A 67 16.36 6.94 -13.19
C ASP A 67 15.12 7.70 -13.69
N GLU A 68 13.94 7.09 -13.57
CA GLU A 68 12.67 7.62 -14.08
C GLU A 68 11.83 8.30 -12.99
N THR A 69 12.21 8.12 -11.72
CA THR A 69 11.41 8.52 -10.57
C THR A 69 12.13 9.56 -9.72
N ASP A 70 11.48 10.70 -9.48
CA ASP A 70 11.96 11.65 -8.47
C ASP A 70 11.84 11.03 -7.06
N ILE A 71 12.99 10.75 -6.44
CA ILE A 71 13.08 10.09 -5.13
C ILE A 71 12.37 10.90 -4.02
N LYS A 72 12.39 12.24 -4.07
CA LYS A 72 11.72 13.07 -3.05
C LYS A 72 10.21 12.97 -3.19
N VAL A 73 9.70 13.03 -4.43
CA VAL A 73 8.27 12.85 -4.72
C VAL A 73 7.83 11.44 -4.32
N PHE A 74 8.59 10.41 -4.69
CA PHE A 74 8.30 9.04 -4.31
C PHE A 74 8.25 8.84 -2.79
N LYS A 75 9.26 9.35 -2.06
CA LYS A 75 9.25 9.32 -0.58
C LYS A 75 7.99 9.94 0.01
N GLN A 76 7.55 11.09 -0.53
CA GLN A 76 6.34 11.75 -0.05
C GLN A 76 5.09 10.90 -0.30
N LYS A 77 4.98 10.27 -1.47
CA LYS A 77 3.86 9.37 -1.80
C LYS A 77 3.85 8.11 -0.92
N ILE A 78 5.01 7.50 -0.68
CA ILE A 78 5.17 6.36 0.25
C ILE A 78 4.76 6.74 1.67
N LYS A 79 5.13 7.93 2.15
CA LYS A 79 4.71 8.45 3.45
C LYS A 79 3.19 8.61 3.53
N THR A 80 2.57 9.21 2.50
CA THR A 80 1.11 9.36 2.42
C THR A 80 0.40 8.00 2.47
N LEU A 81 0.91 7.03 1.71
CA LEU A 81 0.41 5.64 1.73
C LEU A 81 0.51 5.03 3.13
N ARG A 82 1.67 5.15 3.80
CA ARG A 82 1.86 4.64 5.17
C ARG A 82 0.86 5.24 6.13
N GLU A 83 0.71 6.56 6.12
CA GLU A 83 -0.20 7.28 7.01
C GLU A 83 -1.66 6.86 6.79
N HIS A 84 -2.05 6.61 5.55
CA HIS A 84 -3.38 6.09 5.24
C HIS A 84 -3.58 4.65 5.72
N ILE A 85 -2.58 3.78 5.59
CA ILE A 85 -2.63 2.41 6.13
C ILE A 85 -2.78 2.46 7.67
N ASP A 86 -1.96 3.27 8.36
CA ASP A 86 -2.03 3.45 9.82
C ASP A 86 -3.42 3.96 10.25
N LYS A 87 -3.97 4.96 9.54
CA LYS A 87 -5.32 5.48 9.79
C LYS A 87 -6.41 4.41 9.57
N THR A 88 -6.25 3.59 8.53
CA THR A 88 -7.20 2.52 8.23
C THR A 88 -7.19 1.46 9.32
N LEU A 89 -6.01 1.01 9.75
CA LEU A 89 -5.86 0.08 10.88
C LEU A 89 -6.45 0.63 12.18
N ALA A 90 -6.26 1.93 12.46
CA ALA A 90 -6.85 2.58 13.63
C ALA A 90 -8.38 2.75 13.56
N THR A 91 -8.96 2.66 12.36
CA THR A 91 -10.40 2.75 12.15
C THR A 91 -11.02 1.36 12.36
N PRO A 92 -12.05 1.18 13.20
CA PRO A 92 -12.73 -0.11 13.33
C PRO A 92 -13.31 -0.60 12.00
N ILE A 93 -13.27 -1.91 11.73
CA ILE A 93 -13.68 -2.51 10.45
C ILE A 93 -15.05 -2.03 9.95
N GLY A 94 -16.04 -1.90 10.85
CA GLY A 94 -17.40 -1.44 10.51
C GLY A 94 -17.50 0.04 10.09
N LYS A 95 -16.43 0.83 10.25
CA LYS A 95 -16.35 2.25 9.88
C LYS A 95 -15.43 2.52 8.69
N ARG A 96 -14.82 1.48 8.09
CA ARG A 96 -13.87 1.62 6.96
C ARG A 96 -14.54 1.78 5.58
N GLY A 97 -15.85 1.97 5.56
CA GLY A 97 -16.66 1.98 4.35
C GLY A 97 -17.10 0.58 3.94
N LYS A 98 -17.98 0.51 2.94
CA LYS A 98 -18.49 -0.77 2.43
C LYS A 98 -17.37 -1.53 1.71
N ARG A 99 -17.50 -2.85 1.65
CA ARG A 99 -16.72 -3.65 0.69
C ARG A 99 -17.17 -3.30 -0.72
N ARG A 100 -16.38 -3.64 -1.73
CA ARG A 100 -16.69 -3.28 -3.13
C ARG A 100 -17.87 -4.07 -3.77
N TRP A 101 -18.63 -4.84 -2.98
CA TRP A 101 -19.90 -5.56 -3.29
C TRP A 101 -20.91 -5.33 -2.17
#